data_AF-A0A7S4V4Y6-F1
#
_entry.id   AF-A0A7S4V4Y6-F1
#
_cell.length_a   1.000
_cell.length_b   1.000
_cell.length_c   1.000
_cell.angle_alpha   90.00
_cell.angle_beta   90.00
_cell.angle_gamma   90.00
#
_symmetry.space_group_name_H-M   'P 1'
#
loop_
_entity.id
_entity.type
_entity.pdbx_description
1 polymer ?
#
loop_
_entity_poly.entity_id
_entity_poly.type
_entity_poly.pdbx_seq_one_letter_code
_entity_poly.pdbx_strand_id
1 'polypeptide(L)'
;SGCCLSAKGLALPSAPHGVRRPGGPDLCRVARSSRLPRGAQGEPARPNVMMFGDKGFSTKRVEAQRRAFEDWMSSLPAEAKLVIVEVGAGLTVSTIREISESAAASLPQSVLVRINLDDFEVPASLGPRAVSIGGLTALEALLHLDRVLHHASRGLTGRRALSAPPSAARP
;
A
#
# COMPACT_ATOMS: atom_id res chain seq x y z
N SER A 1 20.66 9.10 -16.55
CA SER A 1 19.75 9.94 -17.35
C SER A 1 18.64 9.06 -17.90
N GLY A 2 17.56 8.88 -17.14
CA GLY A 2 16.35 8.25 -17.66
C GLY A 2 15.30 9.32 -17.92
N CYS A 3 14.75 9.31 -19.12
CA CYS A 3 13.74 10.28 -19.50
C CYS A 3 12.35 9.70 -19.20
N CYS A 4 11.82 10.09 -18.05
CA CYS A 4 10.41 9.93 -17.76
C CYS A 4 9.65 11.07 -18.46
N LEU A 5 8.41 10.81 -18.88
CA LEU A 5 7.54 11.86 -19.43
C LEU A 5 7.49 13.04 -18.44
N SER A 6 7.90 14.23 -18.92
CA SER A 6 7.76 15.46 -18.15
C SER A 6 6.28 15.72 -17.90
N ALA A 7 5.91 16.08 -16.66
CA ALA A 7 4.55 16.46 -16.29
C ALA A 7 3.97 17.63 -17.13
N LYS A 8 4.82 18.32 -17.91
CA LYS A 8 4.42 19.41 -18.82
C LYS A 8 3.99 18.94 -20.22
N GLY A 9 4.09 17.66 -20.53
CA GLY A 9 3.67 17.09 -21.81
C GLY A 9 2.64 15.99 -21.61
N LEU A 10 1.39 16.36 -21.27
CA LEU A 10 0.27 15.45 -21.46
C LEU A 10 0.05 15.28 -22.97
N ALA A 11 0.82 14.37 -23.58
CA ALA A 11 0.32 13.71 -24.76
C ALA A 11 -0.99 13.01 -24.35
N LEU A 12 -2.08 13.30 -25.05
CA LEU A 12 -3.36 12.62 -24.84
C LEU A 12 -3.10 11.10 -24.81
N PRO A 13 -3.67 10.35 -23.85
CA PRO A 13 -3.50 8.90 -23.81
C PRO A 13 -3.98 8.34 -25.15
N SER A 14 -3.03 7.84 -25.94
CA SER A 14 -3.34 7.14 -27.18
C SER A 14 -3.93 5.80 -26.75
N ALA A 15 -5.16 5.51 -27.15
CA ALA A 15 -5.80 4.23 -26.85
C ALA A 15 -4.91 3.10 -27.39
N PRO A 16 -4.33 2.23 -26.53
CA PRO A 16 -3.50 1.14 -27.00
C PRO A 16 -4.40 0.11 -27.69
N HIS A 17 -4.18 -0.12 -28.98
CA HIS A 17 -4.82 -1.23 -29.68
C HIS A 17 -3.96 -2.48 -29.48
N GLY A 18 -4.27 -3.26 -28.44
CA GLY A 18 -3.58 -4.51 -28.13
C GLY A 18 -3.99 -5.63 -29.10
N VAL A 19 -3.02 -6.41 -29.57
CA VAL A 19 -3.31 -7.60 -30.38
C VAL A 19 -3.40 -8.82 -29.45
N ARG A 20 -4.61 -9.34 -29.19
CA ARG A 20 -4.79 -10.65 -28.54
C ARG A 20 -4.56 -11.77 -29.54
N ARG A 21 -3.75 -12.76 -29.17
CA ARG A 21 -3.77 -14.08 -29.84
C ARG A 21 -4.92 -14.91 -29.25
N PRO A 22 -5.77 -15.56 -30.06
CA PRO A 22 -6.74 -16.51 -29.54
C PRO A 22 -6.03 -17.63 -28.77
N GLY A 23 -6.44 -17.86 -27.51
CA GLY A 23 -5.96 -18.96 -26.67
C GLY A 23 -4.55 -18.84 -26.08
N GLY A 24 -3.83 -17.72 -26.27
CA GLY A 24 -2.50 -17.49 -25.69
C GLY A 24 -2.51 -16.45 -24.55
N PRO A 25 -1.47 -16.40 -23.70
CA PRO A 25 -1.33 -15.35 -22.70
C PRO A 25 -1.32 -13.98 -23.38
N ASP A 26 -2.04 -13.02 -22.80
CA ASP A 26 -2.08 -11.65 -23.29
C ASP A 26 -0.73 -10.98 -23.01
N LEU A 27 0.11 -10.93 -24.04
CA LEU A 27 1.42 -10.30 -23.97
C LEU A 27 1.36 -8.78 -24.19
N CYS A 28 0.15 -8.18 -24.27
CA CYS A 28 -0.06 -6.75 -24.50
C CYS A 28 0.82 -6.20 -25.63
N ARG A 29 0.94 -6.95 -26.73
CA ARG A 29 1.82 -6.55 -27.85
C ARG A 29 1.20 -5.37 -28.59
N VAL A 30 2.00 -4.32 -28.72
CA VAL A 30 1.72 -3.17 -29.60
C VAL A 30 2.00 -3.55 -31.05
N ALA A 31 1.19 -3.04 -31.97
CA ALA A 31 1.40 -3.20 -33.40
C ALA A 31 2.72 -2.56 -33.82
N ARG A 32 3.39 -3.10 -34.86
CA ARG A 32 4.65 -2.52 -35.36
C ARG A 32 4.50 -1.08 -35.85
N SER A 33 3.31 -0.68 -36.26
CA SER A 33 2.96 0.68 -36.69
C SER A 33 2.63 1.62 -35.54
N SER A 34 2.56 1.13 -34.30
CA SER A 34 2.21 1.96 -33.14
C SER A 34 3.30 2.99 -32.85
N ARG A 35 2.91 4.26 -32.72
CA ARG A 35 3.80 5.31 -32.23
C ARG A 35 3.98 5.14 -30.73
N LEU A 36 5.19 4.78 -30.30
CA LEU A 36 5.51 4.68 -28.88
C LEU A 36 5.68 6.07 -28.26
N PRO A 37 5.32 6.23 -26.97
CA PRO A 37 5.64 7.44 -26.22
C PRO A 37 7.13 7.78 -26.32
N ARG A 38 7.44 9.06 -26.49
CA ARG A 38 8.82 9.58 -26.55
C ARG A 38 9.05 10.59 -25.43
N GLY A 39 10.25 10.63 -24.89
CA GLY A 39 10.65 11.65 -23.93
C GLY A 39 11.04 12.96 -24.60
N ALA A 40 11.50 13.91 -23.81
CA ALA A 40 11.68 15.30 -24.24
C ALA A 40 12.74 15.47 -25.34
N GLN A 41 13.69 14.53 -25.46
CA GLN A 41 14.75 14.57 -26.48
C GLN A 41 14.49 13.57 -27.63
N GLY A 42 13.28 13.01 -27.70
CA GLY A 42 12.83 12.15 -28.81
C GLY A 42 13.16 10.66 -28.66
N GLU A 43 13.87 10.26 -27.62
CA GLU A 43 14.11 8.87 -27.22
C GLU A 43 12.82 8.15 -26.81
N PRO A 44 12.73 6.82 -26.95
CA PRO A 44 11.58 6.06 -26.43
C PRO A 44 11.41 6.29 -24.92
N ALA A 45 10.22 6.73 -24.51
CA ALA A 45 9.87 6.82 -23.10
C ALA A 45 9.61 5.42 -22.54
N ARG A 46 9.86 5.27 -21.24
CA ARG A 46 9.69 4.01 -20.51
C ARG A 46 8.92 4.24 -19.21
N PRO A 47 8.23 3.22 -18.68
CA PRO A 47 7.68 3.28 -17.33
C PRO A 47 8.78 3.61 -16.31
N ASN A 48 8.46 4.45 -15.33
CA ASN A 48 9.34 4.68 -14.20
C ASN A 48 9.14 3.59 -13.13
N VAL A 49 9.46 2.35 -13.51
CA VAL A 49 9.43 1.17 -12.65
C VAL A 49 10.86 0.73 -12.44
N MET A 50 11.25 0.49 -11.19
CA MET A 50 12.62 0.10 -10.86
C MET A 50 12.87 -1.33 -11.32
N MET A 51 13.85 -1.51 -12.20
CA MET A 51 14.32 -2.82 -12.66
C MET A 51 15.73 -3.08 -12.14
N PHE A 52 16.15 -4.33 -12.08
CA PHE A 52 17.50 -4.70 -11.65
C PHE A 52 18.57 -4.04 -12.53
N GLY A 53 19.52 -3.34 -11.90
CA GLY A 53 20.59 -2.62 -12.61
C GLY A 53 20.15 -1.36 -13.36
N ASP A 54 18.92 -0.88 -13.16
CA ASP A 54 18.36 0.26 -13.90
C ASP A 54 18.94 1.61 -13.45
N LYS A 55 19.97 2.08 -14.17
CA LYS A 55 20.56 3.42 -14.01
C LYS A 55 19.68 4.56 -14.52
N GLY A 56 18.60 4.25 -15.23
CA GLY A 56 17.64 5.21 -15.74
C GLY A 56 16.51 5.50 -14.76
N PHE A 57 16.36 4.77 -13.65
CA PHE A 57 15.22 4.93 -12.76
C PHE A 57 15.20 6.32 -12.12
N SER A 58 14.08 7.03 -12.24
CA SER A 58 13.92 8.34 -11.61
C SER A 58 13.46 8.15 -10.17
N THR A 59 14.38 8.40 -9.23
CA THR A 59 14.12 8.23 -7.80
C THR A 59 13.30 9.37 -7.21
N LYS A 60 13.27 10.56 -7.83
CA LYS A 60 12.72 11.81 -7.25
C LYS A 60 11.36 11.63 -6.55
N ARG A 61 10.40 10.96 -7.19
CA ARG A 61 9.07 10.72 -6.60
C ARG A 61 9.14 9.75 -5.42
N VAL A 62 9.86 8.64 -5.58
CA VAL A 62 10.01 7.61 -4.54
C VAL A 62 10.73 8.18 -3.32
N GLU A 63 11.79 8.97 -3.52
CA GLU A 63 12.50 9.67 -2.46
C GLU A 63 11.61 10.64 -1.67
N ALA A 64 10.75 11.40 -2.37
CA ALA A 64 9.83 12.31 -1.72
C ALA A 64 8.76 11.55 -0.91
N GLN A 65 8.23 10.45 -1.44
CA GLN A 65 7.27 9.61 -0.73
C GLN A 65 7.90 8.93 0.48
N ARG A 66 9.13 8.44 0.35
CA ARG A 66 9.87 7.81 1.45
C ARG A 66 10.14 8.81 2.59
N ARG A 67 10.63 10.00 2.27
CA ARG A 67 10.82 11.06 3.29
C ARG A 67 9.52 11.40 4.01
N ALA A 68 8.43 11.62 3.28
CA ALA A 68 7.14 11.91 3.91
C ALA A 68 6.65 10.78 4.83
N PHE A 69 6.91 9.52 4.46
CA PHE A 69 6.60 8.36 5.30
C PHE A 69 7.48 8.29 6.55
N GLU A 70 8.79 8.50 6.43
CA GLU A 70 9.74 8.51 7.55
C GLU A 70 9.45 9.68 8.52
N ASP A 71 9.17 10.87 7.99
CA ASP A 71 8.77 12.04 8.75
C ASP A 71 7.48 11.78 9.54
N TRP A 72 6.47 11.17 8.88
CA TRP A 72 5.22 10.79 9.56
C TRP A 72 5.46 9.74 10.66
N MET A 73 6.20 8.67 10.37
CA MET A 73 6.51 7.61 11.35
C MET A 73 7.24 8.18 12.57
N SER A 74 8.23 9.05 12.36
CA SER A 74 9.00 9.69 13.44
C SER A 74 8.19 10.71 14.25
N SER A 75 7.10 11.25 13.68
CA SER A 75 6.19 12.14 14.38
C SER A 75 5.24 11.42 15.35
N LEU A 76 5.12 10.09 15.25
CA LEU A 76 4.21 9.32 16.11
C LEU A 76 4.75 9.25 17.55
N PRO A 77 3.89 9.46 18.57
CA PRO A 77 4.28 9.25 19.96
C PRO A 77 4.71 7.79 20.21
N ALA A 78 5.60 7.57 21.18
CA ALA A 78 6.04 6.22 21.56
C ALA A 78 4.88 5.28 21.93
N GLU A 79 3.81 5.85 22.51
CA GLU A 79 2.58 5.12 22.91
C GLU A 79 1.49 5.15 21.82
N ALA A 80 1.84 5.44 20.57
CA ALA A 80 0.87 5.45 19.48
C ALA A 80 0.26 4.06 19.26
N LYS A 81 -1.07 4.01 19.22
CA LYS A 81 -1.84 2.81 18.85
C LYS A 81 -1.99 2.74 17.34
N LEU A 82 -0.97 2.22 16.68
CA LEU A 82 -0.95 2.09 15.22
C LEU A 82 -1.48 0.74 14.77
N VAL A 83 -2.40 0.72 13.80
CA VAL A 83 -2.79 -0.51 13.10
C VAL A 83 -2.13 -0.51 11.73
N ILE A 84 -1.32 -1.52 11.45
CA ILE A 84 -0.59 -1.71 10.19
C ILE A 84 -1.35 -2.76 9.40
N VAL A 85 -1.95 -2.39 8.27
CA VAL A 85 -2.67 -3.32 7.40
C VAL A 85 -1.83 -3.60 6.17
N GLU A 86 -1.26 -4.81 6.11
CA GLU A 86 -0.44 -5.29 5.02
C GLU A 86 -1.28 -6.19 4.10
N VAL A 87 -1.29 -5.90 2.80
CA VAL A 87 -2.15 -6.62 1.83
C VAL A 87 -1.33 -7.15 0.66
N GLY A 88 -1.35 -8.46 0.46
CA GLY A 88 -0.79 -9.13 -0.72
C GLY A 88 0.74 -9.07 -0.82
N ALA A 89 1.44 -8.78 0.27
CA ALA A 89 2.90 -8.80 0.28
C ALA A 89 3.42 -10.25 0.39
N GLY A 90 3.92 -10.77 -0.73
CA GLY A 90 4.51 -12.10 -0.82
C GLY A 90 5.97 -12.15 -0.39
N LEU A 91 6.56 -13.34 -0.47
CA LEU A 91 7.94 -13.60 -0.03
C LEU A 91 9.03 -13.27 -1.07
N THR A 92 8.69 -13.24 -2.37
CA THR A 92 9.67 -13.03 -3.44
C THR A 92 10.30 -11.63 -3.43
N VAL A 93 9.51 -10.61 -3.07
CA VAL A 93 9.98 -9.23 -2.86
C VAL A 93 9.40 -8.75 -1.54
N SER A 94 10.13 -9.01 -0.45
CA SER A 94 9.69 -8.84 0.94
C SER A 94 9.68 -7.39 1.43
N THR A 95 9.94 -6.40 0.58
CA THR A 95 10.11 -4.99 0.99
C THR A 95 8.93 -4.46 1.81
N ILE A 96 7.70 -4.80 1.42
CA ILE A 96 6.50 -4.37 2.17
C ILE A 96 6.39 -5.10 3.52
N ARG A 97 6.83 -6.36 3.61
CA ARG A 97 6.90 -7.11 4.87
C ARG A 97 7.92 -6.50 5.82
N GLU A 98 9.11 -6.19 5.32
CA GLU A 98 10.18 -5.56 6.10
C GLU A 98 9.74 -4.21 6.68
N ILE A 99 9.07 -3.38 5.86
CA ILE A 99 8.53 -2.09 6.32
C ILE A 99 7.48 -2.29 7.41
N SER A 100 6.53 -3.22 7.20
CA SER A 100 5.43 -3.46 8.14
C SER A 100 5.94 -4.04 9.47
N GLU A 101 6.86 -4.99 9.42
CA GLU A 101 7.45 -5.62 10.60
C GLU A 101 8.37 -4.67 11.36
N SER A 102 9.16 -3.85 10.66
CA SER A 102 9.97 -2.79 11.28
C SER A 102 9.10 -1.76 12.00
N ALA A 103 8.01 -1.32 11.39
CA ALA A 103 7.05 -0.42 12.03
C ALA A 103 6.36 -1.06 13.25
N ALA A 104 6.03 -2.35 13.18
CA ALA A 104 5.43 -3.07 14.31
C ALA A 104 6.42 -3.27 15.48
N ALA A 105 7.70 -3.43 15.16
CA ALA A 105 8.76 -3.54 16.14
C ALA A 105 9.08 -2.21 16.83
N SER A 106 8.99 -1.08 16.12
CA SER A 106 9.32 0.24 16.68
C SER A 106 8.24 0.83 17.59
N LEU A 107 6.99 0.37 17.48
CA LEU A 107 5.86 0.86 18.27
C LEU A 107 5.27 -0.26 19.15
N PRO A 108 5.48 -0.24 20.48
CA PRO A 108 5.04 -1.29 21.38
C PRO A 108 3.53 -1.59 21.33
N GLN A 109 2.71 -0.56 21.14
CA GLN A 109 1.24 -0.67 21.09
C GLN A 109 0.67 -0.87 19.67
N SER A 110 1.52 -1.09 18.67
CA SER A 110 1.05 -1.35 17.32
C SER A 110 0.48 -2.75 17.15
N VAL A 111 -0.38 -2.92 16.14
CA VAL A 111 -0.91 -4.22 15.70
C VAL A 111 -0.68 -4.38 14.21
N LEU A 112 -0.05 -5.47 13.80
CA LEU A 112 0.08 -5.87 12.40
C LEU A 112 -1.11 -6.75 12.00
N VAL A 113 -1.78 -6.41 10.91
CA VAL A 113 -2.81 -7.23 10.25
C VAL A 113 -2.29 -7.59 8.87
N ARG A 114 -1.92 -8.86 8.67
CA ARG A 114 -1.42 -9.37 7.39
C ARG A 114 -2.53 -10.10 6.66
N ILE A 115 -2.83 -9.64 5.44
CA ILE A 115 -3.84 -10.21 4.55
C ILE A 115 -3.12 -10.72 3.31
N ASN A 116 -3.09 -12.03 3.14
CA ASN A 116 -2.54 -12.66 1.95
C ASN A 116 -3.21 -14.02 1.76
N LEU A 117 -3.40 -14.46 0.51
CA LEU A 117 -4.05 -15.74 0.25
C LEU A 117 -3.16 -16.90 0.73
N ASP A 118 -1.90 -16.87 0.33
CA ASP A 118 -0.95 -17.98 0.49
C ASP A 118 0.15 -17.64 1.50
N ASP A 119 0.79 -16.48 1.37
CA ASP A 119 1.89 -16.03 2.24
C ASP A 119 1.33 -15.18 3.39
N PHE A 120 0.62 -15.77 4.36
CA PHE A 120 -0.06 -15.02 5.44
C PHE A 120 0.65 -15.05 6.80
N GLU A 121 1.71 -15.83 6.94
CA GLU A 121 2.41 -16.03 8.21
C GLU A 121 2.97 -14.73 8.75
N VAL A 122 2.87 -14.55 10.07
CA VAL A 122 3.36 -13.37 10.80
C VAL A 122 4.51 -13.75 11.74
N PRO A 123 5.44 -12.82 12.06
CA PRO A 123 6.53 -13.11 12.97
C PRO A 123 6.05 -13.48 14.38
N ALA A 124 6.54 -14.61 14.91
CA ALA A 124 6.22 -15.05 16.26
C ALA A 124 6.59 -14.03 17.35
N SER A 125 7.60 -13.19 17.10
CA SER A 125 8.05 -12.11 17.99
C SER A 125 6.99 -11.03 18.24
N LEU A 126 6.01 -10.89 17.35
CA LEU A 126 4.90 -9.95 17.55
C LEU A 126 3.82 -10.52 18.49
N GLY A 127 3.76 -11.84 18.65
CA GLY A 127 2.81 -12.52 19.52
C GLY A 127 1.36 -12.03 19.30
N PRO A 128 0.66 -11.54 20.33
CA PRO A 128 -0.73 -11.07 20.22
C PRO A 128 -0.88 -9.77 19.42
N ARG A 129 0.22 -9.10 19.06
CA ARG A 129 0.23 -7.87 18.26
C ARG A 129 0.21 -8.15 16.75
N ALA A 130 -0.04 -9.39 16.34
CA ALA A 130 -0.17 -9.73 14.93
C ALA A 130 -1.44 -10.55 14.70
N VAL A 131 -2.13 -10.23 13.60
CA VAL A 131 -3.29 -10.94 13.08
C VAL A 131 -2.93 -11.41 11.68
N SER A 132 -3.12 -12.69 11.44
CA SER A 132 -2.90 -13.33 10.15
C SER A 132 -4.24 -13.71 9.52
N ILE A 133 -4.49 -13.24 8.30
CA ILE A 133 -5.70 -13.52 7.53
C ILE A 133 -5.28 -14.22 6.23
N GLY A 134 -5.30 -15.54 6.27
CA GLY A 134 -5.04 -16.46 5.15
C GLY A 134 -6.29 -16.98 4.47
N GLY A 135 -6.16 -17.56 3.28
CA GLY A 135 -7.24 -18.31 2.62
C GLY A 135 -8.41 -17.47 2.09
N LEU A 136 -8.33 -16.14 2.20
CA LEU A 136 -9.28 -15.19 1.62
C LEU A 136 -8.56 -14.30 0.62
N THR A 137 -9.27 -13.87 -0.42
CA THR A 137 -8.78 -12.78 -1.26
C THR A 137 -8.74 -11.48 -0.46
N ALA A 138 -7.91 -10.53 -0.89
CA ALA A 138 -7.80 -9.22 -0.25
C ALA A 138 -9.15 -8.50 -0.15
N LEU A 139 -9.99 -8.58 -1.20
CA LEU A 139 -11.29 -7.94 -1.22
C LEU A 139 -12.24 -8.54 -0.17
N GLU A 140 -12.31 -9.87 -0.07
CA GLU A 140 -13.17 -10.55 0.91
C GLU A 140 -12.76 -10.22 2.34
N ALA A 141 -11.46 -10.27 2.63
CA ALA A 141 -10.92 -9.93 3.94
C ALA A 141 -11.25 -8.48 4.34
N LEU A 142 -11.04 -7.52 3.43
CA LEU A 142 -11.34 -6.10 3.68
C LEU A 142 -12.84 -5.87 3.89
N LEU A 143 -13.71 -6.51 3.10
CA LEU A 143 -15.16 -6.43 3.29
C LEU A 143 -15.60 -7.03 4.63
N HIS A 144 -14.95 -8.09 5.10
CA HIS A 144 -15.23 -8.67 6.41
C HIS A 144 -14.82 -7.74 7.54
N LEU A 145 -13.62 -7.16 7.46
CA LEU A 145 -13.14 -6.16 8.42
C LEU A 145 -14.08 -4.95 8.48
N ASP A 146 -14.49 -4.42 7.33
CA ASP A 146 -15.39 -3.28 7.22
C ASP A 146 -16.74 -3.55 7.90
N ARG A 147 -17.37 -4.71 7.64
CA ARG A 147 -18.61 -5.11 8.32
C ARG A 147 -18.42 -5.16 9.84
N VAL A 148 -17.36 -5.80 10.33
CA VAL A 148 -17.09 -5.93 11.77
C VAL A 148 -16.89 -4.55 12.41
N LEU A 149 -16.14 -3.66 11.77
CA LEU A 149 -15.92 -2.29 12.25
C LEU A 149 -17.21 -1.46 12.26
N HIS A 150 -18.09 -1.64 11.27
CA HIS A 150 -19.42 -1.02 11.25
C HIS A 150 -20.34 -1.54 12.37
N HIS A 151 -20.30 -2.83 12.68
CA HIS A 151 -21.07 -3.38 13.81
C HIS A 151 -20.51 -2.92 15.16
N ALA A 152 -19.18 -2.93 15.33
CA ALA A 152 -18.52 -2.51 16.56
C ALA A 152 -18.76 -1.02 16.87
N SER A 153 -18.68 -0.15 15.85
CA SER A 153 -18.91 1.29 16.02
C SER A 153 -20.35 1.63 16.43
N ARG A 154 -21.35 0.87 15.94
CA ARG A 154 -22.75 0.97 16.38
C ARG A 154 -22.97 0.49 17.82
N GLY A 155 -22.22 -0.54 18.26
CA GLY A 155 -22.25 -1.00 19.65
C GLY A 155 -21.55 -0.05 20.64
N LEU A 156 -20.46 0.59 20.22
CA LEU A 156 -19.71 1.58 21.03
C LEU A 156 -20.48 2.88 21.24
N THR A 157 -21.24 3.34 20.24
CA THR A 157 -22.13 4.52 20.36
C THR A 157 -23.26 4.28 21.36
N GLY A 158 -23.80 3.05 21.45
CA GLY A 158 -24.79 2.69 22.47
C GLY A 158 -24.24 2.63 23.92
N ARG A 159 -22.97 2.25 24.11
CA ARG A 159 -22.34 2.19 25.45
C ARG A 159 -21.88 3.55 25.99
N ARG A 160 -21.58 4.52 25.13
CA ARG A 160 -21.11 5.85 25.53
C ARG A 160 -22.22 6.76 26.08
N ALA A 161 -23.49 6.41 25.87
CA ALA A 161 -24.64 7.16 26.37
C ALA A 161 -24.96 6.97 27.87
N LEU A 162 -24.25 6.08 28.57
CA LEU A 162 -24.53 5.72 29.98
C LEU A 162 -23.56 6.31 31.01
N SER A 163 -22.66 7.22 30.65
CA SER A 163 -21.78 7.90 31.62
C SER A 163 -22.03 9.41 31.59
N ALA A 164 -22.97 9.88 32.43
CA ALA A 164 -23.07 11.29 32.78
C ALA A 164 -21.93 11.68 33.76
N PRO A 165 -21.27 12.84 33.62
CA PRO A 165 -20.27 13.29 34.57
C PRO A 165 -20.90 13.76 35.89
N PRO A 166 -20.22 13.61 37.04
CA PRO A 166 -20.72 14.12 38.31
C PRO A 166 -20.77 15.65 38.32
N SER A 167 -21.89 16.19 38.80
CA SER A 167 -22.12 17.62 39.00
C SER A 167 -21.11 18.19 39.99
N ALA A 168 -20.32 19.17 39.53
CA ALA A 168 -19.43 19.94 40.39
C ALA A 168 -20.26 20.95 41.20
N ALA A 169 -20.33 20.74 42.51
CA ALA A 169 -20.81 21.74 43.46
C ALA A 169 -19.90 22.97 43.40
N ARG A 170 -20.51 24.14 43.20
CA ARG A 170 -19.85 25.45 43.32
C ARG A 170 -19.76 25.86 44.80
N PRO A 171 -18.70 26.54 45.25
CA PRO A 171 -18.78 27.44 46.39
C PRO A 171 -19.55 28.72 46.04
#